data_AF-A0A424HK71-F1
#
_entry.id   AF-A0A424HK71-F1
#
_cell.length_a   1.000
_cell.length_b   1.000
_cell.length_c   1.000
_cell.angle_alpha   90.00
_cell.angle_beta   90.00
_cell.angle_gamma   90.00
#
_symmetry.space_group_name_H-M   'P 1'
#
loop_
_entity.id
_entity.type
_entity.pdbx_description
1 polymer ?
#
loop_
_entity_poly.entity_id
_entity_poly.type
_entity_poly.pdbx_seq_one_letter_code
_entity_poly.pdbx_strand_id
1 'polypeptide(L)'
;MRRLFAIALSALLVFGFAPIAKADVAGLTPCSESARFQQRAAAANTPQAKARFEMYSQASCGDDGLPHLIVDGRWSHAGDFVLPGIMFLYVAGCIGWAGREYLKATRGKNAAMNEIQIDTSIALKSVLASATWPLAAFGEFTSGKLVESDDKVTVSPR
;
A
#
# COMPACT_ATOMS: atom_id res chain seq x y z
N MET A 1 -28.93 -42.05 -36.33
CA MET A 1 -28.57 -41.99 -34.89
C MET A 1 -27.20 -41.35 -34.60
N ARG A 2 -26.10 -41.67 -35.30
CA ARG A 2 -24.78 -41.05 -35.07
C ARG A 2 -24.73 -39.52 -35.21
N ARG A 3 -25.46 -38.95 -36.19
CA ARG A 3 -25.50 -37.49 -36.43
C ARG A 3 -26.25 -36.71 -35.34
N LEU A 4 -27.25 -37.33 -34.71
CA LEU A 4 -28.01 -36.72 -33.61
C LEU A 4 -27.17 -36.67 -32.32
N PHE A 5 -26.38 -37.71 -32.06
CA PHE A 5 -25.43 -37.73 -30.94
C PHE A 5 -24.35 -36.65 -31.07
N ALA A 6 -23.83 -36.43 -32.27
CA ALA A 6 -22.84 -35.38 -32.51
C ALA A 6 -23.41 -33.97 -32.27
N ILE A 7 -24.66 -33.72 -32.68
CA ILE A 7 -25.34 -32.44 -32.45
C ILE A 7 -25.63 -32.23 -30.96
N ALA A 8 -26.09 -33.27 -30.25
CA ALA A 8 -26.34 -33.19 -28.82
C ALA A 8 -25.06 -32.93 -28.01
N LEU A 9 -23.95 -33.60 -28.33
CA LEU A 9 -22.66 -33.38 -27.67
C LEU A 9 -22.11 -31.98 -27.95
N SER A 10 -22.25 -31.49 -29.18
CA SER A 10 -21.82 -30.14 -29.56
C SER A 10 -22.64 -29.07 -28.86
N ALA A 11 -23.96 -29.25 -28.75
CA ALA A 11 -24.83 -28.36 -27.98
C ALA A 11 -24.47 -28.36 -26.49
N LEU A 12 -24.15 -29.51 -25.91
CA LEU A 12 -23.77 -29.60 -24.49
C LEU A 12 -22.42 -28.92 -24.19
N LEU A 13 -21.48 -28.94 -25.15
CA LEU A 13 -20.19 -28.24 -25.01
C LEU A 13 -20.31 -26.72 -25.19
N VAL A 14 -21.22 -26.26 -26.05
CA VAL A 14 -21.45 -24.81 -26.28
C VAL A 14 -22.30 -24.18 -25.18
N PHE A 15 -23.29 -24.91 -24.64
CA PHE A 15 -24.16 -24.45 -23.56
C PHE A 15 -23.77 -24.98 -22.18
N GLY A 16 -22.66 -25.70 -22.08
CA GLY A 16 -22.11 -26.16 -20.81
C GLY A 16 -21.71 -24.97 -19.95
N PHE A 17 -22.46 -24.71 -18.89
CA PHE A 17 -22.07 -23.82 -17.81
C PHE A 17 -20.88 -24.43 -17.07
N ALA A 18 -19.67 -24.26 -17.60
CA ALA A 18 -18.48 -24.41 -16.79
C ALA A 18 -18.54 -23.33 -15.68
N PRO A 19 -18.37 -23.69 -14.40
CA PRO A 19 -18.21 -22.67 -13.37
C PRO A 19 -17.03 -21.78 -13.76
N ILE A 20 -17.17 -20.47 -13.56
CA ILE A 20 -16.11 -19.49 -13.82
C ILE A 20 -14.88 -19.97 -13.05
N ALA A 21 -13.80 -20.28 -13.78
CA ALA A 21 -12.54 -20.65 -13.16
C ALA A 21 -12.09 -19.47 -12.28
N LYS A 22 -12.17 -19.64 -10.95
CA LYS A 22 -11.50 -18.73 -10.03
C LYS A 22 -10.02 -19.01 -10.19
N ALA A 23 -9.30 -18.06 -10.76
CA ALA A 23 -7.85 -18.15 -10.82
C ALA A 23 -7.33 -17.99 -9.39
N ASP A 24 -7.01 -19.11 -8.73
CA ASP A 24 -6.33 -19.10 -7.44
C ASP A 24 -4.98 -18.39 -7.61
N VAL A 25 -4.80 -17.31 -6.85
CA VAL A 25 -3.57 -16.54 -6.89
C VAL A 25 -2.52 -17.33 -6.13
N ALA A 26 -1.52 -17.84 -6.84
CA ALA A 26 -0.44 -18.64 -6.24
C ALA A 26 -0.91 -19.89 -5.46
N GLY A 27 -2.08 -20.45 -5.79
CA GLY A 27 -2.65 -21.61 -5.08
C GLY A 27 -3.24 -21.28 -3.71
N LEU A 28 -3.51 -20.00 -3.43
CA LEU A 28 -4.18 -19.56 -2.21
C LEU A 28 -5.70 -19.62 -2.36
N THR A 29 -6.38 -20.09 -1.31
CA THR A 29 -7.85 -20.13 -1.23
C THR A 29 -8.35 -19.06 -0.27
N PRO A 30 -9.59 -18.57 -0.38
CA PRO A 30 -10.18 -17.70 0.64
C PRO A 30 -10.05 -18.31 2.04
N CYS A 31 -9.65 -17.52 3.04
CA CYS A 31 -9.49 -18.00 4.42
C CYS A 31 -10.78 -18.56 5.01
N SER A 32 -11.93 -18.03 4.59
CA SER A 32 -13.26 -18.57 4.92
C SER A 32 -13.44 -20.04 4.49
N GLU A 33 -12.79 -20.46 3.41
CA GLU A 33 -12.86 -21.82 2.84
C GLU A 33 -11.75 -22.74 3.37
N SER A 34 -10.74 -22.21 4.07
CA SER A 34 -9.63 -22.99 4.62
C SER A 34 -10.02 -23.71 5.91
N ALA A 35 -10.07 -25.04 5.88
CA ALA A 35 -10.37 -25.87 7.05
C ALA A 35 -9.40 -25.61 8.23
N ARG A 36 -8.11 -25.38 7.92
CA ARG A 36 -7.08 -25.11 8.93
C ARG A 36 -7.24 -23.72 9.55
N PHE A 37 -7.67 -22.72 8.77
CA PHE A 37 -8.04 -21.41 9.31
C PHE A 37 -9.24 -21.51 10.25
N GLN A 38 -10.27 -22.26 9.88
CA GLN A 38 -11.46 -22.46 10.72
C GLN A 38 -11.13 -23.16 12.05
N GLN A 39 -10.22 -24.15 12.04
CA GLN A 39 -9.72 -24.78 13.27
C GLN A 39 -9.03 -23.77 14.20
N ARG A 40 -8.25 -22.83 13.66
CA ARG A 40 -7.61 -21.75 14.44
C ARG A 40 -8.64 -20.76 14.97
N ALA A 41 -9.62 -20.40 14.15
CA ALA A 41 -10.71 -19.50 14.54
C ALA A 41 -11.56 -20.09 15.67
N ALA A 42 -11.82 -21.41 15.65
CA ALA A 42 -12.55 -22.11 16.71
C ALA A 42 -11.81 -22.09 18.06
N ALA A 43 -10.48 -22.05 18.05
CA ALA A 43 -9.66 -21.93 19.27
C ALA A 43 -9.59 -20.49 19.83
N ALA A 44 -10.22 -19.50 19.18
CA ALA A 44 -10.20 -18.11 19.61
C ALA A 44 -11.17 -17.83 20.78
N ASN A 45 -10.61 -17.56 21.95
CA ASN A 45 -11.39 -17.44 23.19
C ASN A 45 -11.86 -16.01 23.52
N THR A 46 -11.23 -14.97 22.96
CA THR A 46 -11.58 -13.57 23.26
C THR A 46 -12.44 -12.95 22.16
N PRO A 47 -13.33 -11.99 22.47
CA PRO A 47 -14.10 -11.25 21.46
C PRO A 47 -13.20 -10.57 20.41
N GLN A 48 -12.06 -10.01 20.84
CA GLN A 48 -11.07 -9.42 19.94
C GLN A 48 -10.47 -10.44 18.97
N ALA A 49 -10.16 -11.65 19.45
CA ALA A 49 -9.62 -12.69 18.58
C ALA A 49 -10.66 -13.17 17.57
N LYS A 50 -11.93 -13.33 17.99
CA LYS A 50 -13.04 -13.68 17.09
C LYS A 50 -13.24 -12.63 15.99
N ALA A 51 -13.29 -11.35 16.36
CA ALA A 51 -13.40 -10.24 15.40
C ALA A 51 -12.21 -10.19 14.43
N ARG A 52 -10.99 -10.49 14.90
CA ARG A 52 -9.81 -10.59 14.03
C ARG A 52 -9.93 -11.73 13.01
N PHE A 53 -10.39 -12.91 13.43
CA PHE A 53 -10.60 -14.03 12.51
C PHE A 53 -11.75 -13.76 11.53
N GLU A 54 -12.81 -13.08 11.95
CA GLU A 54 -13.87 -12.62 11.07
C GLU A 54 -13.32 -11.66 9.99
N MET A 55 -12.51 -10.67 10.39
CA MET A 55 -11.86 -9.75 9.46
C MET A 55 -10.89 -10.46 8.51
N TYR A 56 -10.14 -11.46 8.98
CA TYR A 56 -9.21 -12.23 8.15
C TYR A 56 -9.88 -13.28 7.27
N SER A 57 -11.17 -13.58 7.46
CA SER A 57 -11.88 -14.57 6.64
C SER A 57 -11.96 -14.17 5.16
N GLN A 58 -11.90 -12.87 4.86
CA GLN A 58 -11.89 -12.32 3.50
C GLN A 58 -10.50 -12.33 2.84
N ALA A 59 -9.44 -12.62 3.59
CA ALA A 59 -8.08 -12.68 3.08
C ALA A 59 -7.82 -14.01 2.32
N SER A 60 -6.69 -14.07 1.63
CA SER A 60 -6.21 -15.29 0.97
C SER A 60 -5.38 -16.11 1.96
N CYS A 61 -5.62 -17.42 2.06
CA CYS A 61 -4.91 -18.34 2.96
C CYS A 61 -4.19 -19.44 2.17
N GLY A 62 -3.03 -19.86 2.67
CA GLY A 62 -2.32 -21.05 2.19
C GLY A 62 -2.71 -22.33 2.94
N ASP A 63 -1.98 -23.40 2.67
CA ASP A 63 -2.14 -24.72 3.33
C ASP A 63 -1.84 -24.70 4.85
N ASP A 64 -1.20 -23.64 5.33
CA ASP A 64 -0.93 -23.38 6.75
C ASP A 64 -2.15 -22.81 7.50
N GLY A 65 -3.18 -22.40 6.77
CA GLY A 65 -4.38 -21.75 7.30
C GLY A 65 -4.08 -20.37 7.88
N LEU A 66 -3.08 -19.67 7.35
CA LEU A 66 -2.71 -18.30 7.74
C LEU A 66 -2.99 -17.33 6.59
N PRO A 67 -3.44 -16.09 6.87
CA PRO A 67 -3.61 -15.07 5.85
C PRO A 67 -2.27 -14.68 5.21
N HIS A 68 -2.19 -14.77 3.89
CA HIS A 68 -1.07 -14.35 3.05
C HIS A 68 -1.48 -13.11 2.25
N LEU A 69 -0.64 -12.09 2.29
CA LEU A 69 -0.87 -10.83 1.57
C LEU A 69 -0.40 -10.94 0.11
N ILE A 70 -1.20 -10.43 -0.82
CA ILE A 70 -0.84 -10.39 -2.25
C ILE A 70 -0.38 -8.98 -2.60
N VAL A 71 0.90 -8.86 -2.96
CA VAL A 71 1.58 -7.55 -3.15
C VAL A 71 1.99 -7.27 -4.60
N ASP A 72 1.39 -7.96 -5.56
CA ASP A 72 1.72 -7.85 -6.99
C ASP A 72 1.12 -6.62 -7.71
N GLY A 73 0.38 -5.78 -6.98
CA GLY A 73 -0.21 -4.54 -7.50
C GLY A 73 -1.63 -4.69 -8.06
N ARG A 74 -2.26 -5.88 -7.96
CA ARG A 74 -3.65 -6.05 -8.38
C ARG A 74 -4.64 -5.27 -7.51
N TRP A 75 -5.65 -4.69 -8.15
CA TRP A 75 -6.68 -3.92 -7.43
C TRP A 75 -7.60 -4.76 -6.54
N SER A 76 -7.76 -6.06 -6.84
CA SER A 76 -8.58 -6.96 -6.01
C SER A 76 -8.00 -7.20 -4.61
N HIS A 77 -6.71 -6.96 -4.42
CA HIS A 77 -6.00 -7.06 -3.14
C HIS A 77 -5.30 -5.73 -2.80
N ALA A 78 -5.84 -4.60 -3.26
CA ALA A 78 -5.24 -3.29 -3.03
C ALA A 78 -5.11 -2.95 -1.53
N GLY A 79 -6.00 -3.49 -0.69
CA GLY A 79 -5.95 -3.34 0.77
C GLY A 79 -4.73 -3.98 1.42
N ASP A 80 -4.12 -4.97 0.79
CA ASP A 80 -3.00 -5.73 1.37
C ASP A 80 -1.70 -4.91 1.39
N PHE A 81 -1.47 -4.09 0.35
CA PHE A 81 -0.22 -3.33 0.22
C PHE A 81 -0.35 -1.99 -0.50
N VAL A 82 -1.12 -1.92 -1.60
CA VAL A 82 -1.18 -0.71 -2.44
C VAL A 82 -1.72 0.49 -1.65
N LEU A 83 -2.86 0.33 -0.96
CA LEU A 83 -3.47 1.40 -0.17
C LEU A 83 -2.61 1.80 1.03
N PRO A 84 -2.13 0.87 1.90
CA PRO A 84 -1.19 1.21 2.96
C PRO A 84 0.10 1.87 2.44
N GLY A 85 0.62 1.41 1.30
CA GLY A 85 1.84 1.95 0.67
C GLY A 85 1.67 3.39 0.21
N ILE A 86 0.57 3.70 -0.49
CA ILE A 86 0.25 5.08 -0.91
C ILE A 86 0.06 5.98 0.32
N MET A 87 -0.67 5.50 1.34
CA MET A 87 -0.85 6.22 2.59
C MET A 87 0.48 6.50 3.29
N PHE A 88 1.38 5.51 3.34
CA PHE A 88 2.72 5.67 3.90
C PHE A 88 3.52 6.72 3.14
N LEU A 89 3.57 6.66 1.81
CA LEU A 89 4.27 7.64 0.99
C LEU A 89 3.72 9.05 1.18
N TYR A 90 2.40 9.19 1.32
CA TYR A 90 1.79 10.48 1.58
C TYR A 90 2.21 11.05 2.95
N VAL A 91 2.15 10.25 4.01
CA VAL A 91 2.55 10.68 5.37
C VAL A 91 4.05 10.96 5.43
N ALA A 92 4.89 10.08 4.87
CA ALA A 92 6.33 10.26 4.83
C ALA A 92 6.72 11.53 4.04
N GLY A 93 6.04 11.77 2.92
CA GLY A 93 6.19 13.01 2.15
C GLY A 93 5.77 14.25 2.93
N CYS A 94 4.66 14.21 3.67
CA CYS A 94 4.26 15.31 4.55
C CYS A 94 5.33 15.61 5.61
N ILE A 95 5.89 14.58 6.25
CA ILE A 95 6.94 14.73 7.27
C ILE A 95 8.21 15.31 6.65
N GLY A 96 8.69 14.71 5.56
CA GLY A 96 9.91 15.16 4.87
C GLY A 96 9.79 16.58 4.34
N TRP A 97 8.64 16.93 3.75
CA TRP A 97 8.40 18.27 3.22
C TRP A 97 8.26 19.31 4.32
N ALA A 98 7.57 19.01 5.42
CA ALA A 98 7.47 19.91 6.56
C ALA A 98 8.87 20.22 7.15
N GLY A 99 9.69 19.19 7.35
CA GLY A 99 11.06 19.35 7.85
C GLY A 99 11.93 20.17 6.89
N ARG A 100 11.85 19.89 5.59
CA ARG A 100 12.58 20.64 4.56
C ARG A 100 12.20 22.13 4.55
N GLU A 101 10.90 22.44 4.58
CA GLU A 101 10.44 23.84 4.58
C GLU A 101 10.82 24.56 5.88
N TYR A 102 10.79 23.88 7.02
CA TYR A 102 11.28 24.44 8.28
C TYR A 102 12.77 24.82 8.20
N LEU A 103 13.63 23.90 7.72
CA LEU A 103 15.07 24.16 7.57
C LEU A 103 15.37 25.26 6.55
N LYS A 104 14.58 25.35 5.47
CA LYS A 104 14.69 26.46 4.50
C LYS A 104 14.33 27.80 5.15
N ALA A 105 13.26 27.85 5.95
CA ALA A 105 12.78 29.07 6.60
C ALA A 105 13.69 29.57 7.72
N THR A 106 14.40 28.68 8.43
CA THR A 106 15.28 29.03 9.55
C THR A 106 16.75 29.19 9.16
N ARG A 107 17.09 28.99 7.88
CA ARG A 107 18.46 29.14 7.36
C ARG A 107 18.99 30.55 7.59
N GLY A 108 20.16 30.67 8.23
CA GLY A 108 20.79 31.95 8.50
C GLY A 108 21.71 31.92 9.72
N LYS A 109 21.98 33.09 10.31
CA LYS A 109 22.93 33.25 11.42
C LYS A 109 22.55 32.46 12.69
N ASN A 110 21.25 32.26 12.92
CA ASN A 110 20.72 31.57 14.11
C ASN A 110 20.13 30.18 13.78
N ALA A 111 20.50 29.58 12.64
CA ALA A 111 19.92 28.30 12.20
C ALA A 111 20.08 27.19 13.25
N ALA A 112 21.29 27.01 13.79
CA ALA A 112 21.57 26.00 14.81
C ALA A 112 20.74 26.20 16.10
N MET A 113 20.45 27.45 16.48
CA MET A 113 19.57 27.72 17.62
C MET A 113 18.13 27.33 17.33
N ASN A 114 17.63 27.63 16.13
CA ASN A 114 16.28 27.28 15.70
C ASN A 114 16.09 25.78 15.44
N GLU A 115 17.16 25.00 15.30
CA GLU A 115 17.12 23.53 15.21
C GLU A 115 16.98 22.86 16.58
N ILE A 116 17.54 23.46 17.64
CA ILE A 116 17.44 22.94 19.01
C ILE A 116 16.20 23.49 19.71
N GLN A 117 15.98 24.81 19.60
CA GLN A 117 14.82 25.52 20.11
C GLN A 117 13.87 25.80 18.94
N ILE A 118 12.97 24.85 18.69
CA ILE A 118 12.06 24.92 17.55
C ILE A 118 11.13 26.13 17.67
N ASP A 119 11.13 26.97 16.64
CA ASP A 119 10.11 28.01 16.48
C ASP A 119 8.79 27.34 16.10
N THR A 120 7.89 27.26 17.07
CA THR A 120 6.59 26.58 16.93
C THR A 120 5.68 27.24 15.90
N SER A 121 5.83 28.54 15.64
CA SER A 121 5.04 29.28 14.65
C SER A 121 5.46 28.89 13.23
N ILE A 122 6.77 28.86 12.97
CA ILE A 122 7.29 28.42 11.66
C ILE A 122 7.01 26.94 11.47
N ALA A 123 7.25 26.11 12.49
CA ALA A 123 6.99 24.67 12.42
C ALA A 123 5.53 24.36 12.08
N LEU A 124 4.56 25.04 12.73
CA LEU A 124 3.15 24.85 12.44
C LEU A 124 2.80 25.24 10.99
N LYS A 125 3.34 26.36 10.49
CA LYS A 125 3.15 26.77 9.09
C LYS A 125 3.72 25.74 8.12
N SER A 126 4.91 25.21 8.40
CA SER A 126 5.55 24.17 7.57
C SER A 126 4.76 22.86 7.56
N VAL A 127 4.19 22.46 8.69
CA VAL A 127 3.30 21.28 8.78
C VAL A 127 2.00 21.50 8.02
N LEU A 128 1.38 22.67 8.12
CA LEU A 128 0.16 22.97 7.36
C LEU A 128 0.43 23.01 5.84
N ALA A 129 1.57 23.57 5.43
CA ALA A 129 1.98 23.61 4.03
C ALA A 129 2.32 22.22 3.46
N SER A 130 2.70 21.24 4.30
CA SER A 130 3.07 19.91 3.82
C SER A 130 1.90 19.06 3.34
N ALA A 131 0.65 19.44 3.65
CA ALA A 131 -0.53 18.75 3.10
C ALA A 131 -0.58 18.78 1.56
N THR A 132 0.03 19.77 0.91
CA THR A 132 0.09 19.88 -0.56
C THR A 132 1.47 19.51 -1.13
N TRP A 133 2.28 18.76 -0.36
CA TRP A 133 3.65 18.41 -0.75
C TRP A 133 3.78 17.76 -2.13
N PRO A 134 2.88 16.88 -2.63
CA PRO A 134 3.10 16.24 -3.93
C PRO A 134 3.11 17.26 -5.06
N LEU A 135 2.20 18.25 -4.98
CA LEU A 135 2.11 19.32 -5.97
C LEU A 135 3.28 20.30 -5.84
N ALA A 136 3.62 20.69 -4.60
CA ALA A 136 4.73 21.60 -4.34
C ALA A 136 6.08 20.99 -4.77
N ALA A 137 6.32 19.71 -4.44
CA ALA A 137 7.52 18.97 -4.82
C ALA A 137 7.63 18.83 -6.34
N PHE A 138 6.53 18.51 -7.03
CA PHE A 138 6.51 18.43 -8.49
C PHE A 138 6.77 19.80 -9.14
N GLY A 139 6.21 20.88 -8.58
CA GLY A 139 6.49 22.25 -9.03
C GLY A 139 7.95 22.67 -8.81
N GLU A 140 8.54 22.35 -7.66
CA GLU A 140 9.95 22.63 -7.39
C GLU A 140 10.90 21.76 -8.24
N PHE A 141 10.51 20.52 -8.55
CA PHE A 141 11.26 19.63 -9.43
C PHE A 141 11.31 20.17 -10.86
N THR A 142 10.15 20.51 -11.42
CA THR A 142 10.04 21.02 -12.80
C THR A 142 10.64 22.43 -12.97
N SER A 143 10.68 23.23 -11.90
CA SER A 143 11.33 24.54 -11.90
C SER A 143 12.83 24.50 -11.58
N GLY A 144 13.40 23.31 -11.32
CA GLY A 144 14.82 23.15 -10.98
C GLY A 144 15.22 23.73 -9.61
N LYS A 145 14.26 23.95 -8.71
CA LYS A 145 14.48 24.48 -7.35
C LYS A 145 14.58 23.40 -6.28
N LEU A 146 14.25 22.15 -6.64
CA LEU A 146 14.25 21.04 -5.69
C LEU A 146 15.66 20.69 -5.20
N VAL A 147 16.64 20.70 -6.12
CA VAL A 147 18.04 20.32 -5.91
C VAL A 147 18.97 21.50 -6.21
N GLU A 148 20.11 21.53 -5.53
CA GLU A 148 21.19 22.47 -5.84
C GLU A 148 22.10 21.86 -6.92
N SER A 149 22.85 22.70 -7.64
CA SER A 149 23.79 22.24 -8.66
C SER A 149 25.05 21.60 -8.06
N ASP A 150 25.58 20.57 -8.73
CA ASP A 150 26.71 19.76 -8.24
C ASP A 150 27.98 20.59 -7.96
N ASP A 151 28.19 21.69 -8.69
CA ASP A 151 29.31 22.61 -8.52
C ASP A 151 29.28 23.38 -7.20
N LYS A 152 28.12 23.48 -6.55
CA LYS A 152 27.94 24.14 -5.25
C LYS A 152 27.87 23.16 -4.08
N VAL A 153 27.89 21.86 -4.37
CA VAL A 153 27.95 20.81 -3.35
C VAL A 153 29.41 20.44 -3.14
N THR A 154 29.91 20.63 -1.92
CA THR A 154 31.29 20.24 -1.60
C THR A 154 31.46 18.74 -1.73
N VAL A 155 32.54 18.31 -2.40
CA VAL A 155 32.91 16.90 -2.58
C VAL A 155 34.32 16.66 -2.04
N SER A 156 34.57 15.48 -1.48
CA SER A 156 35.92 15.10 -1.08
C SER A 156 36.81 14.87 -2.31
N PRO A 157 38.14 15.01 -2.20
CA PRO A 157 39.06 14.58 -3.25
C PRO A 157 38.78 13.13 -3.67
N ARG A 158 38.81 12.86 -4.97
CA ARG A 158 38.60 11.52 -5.54
C ARG A 158 39.90 10.71 -5.58
#